data_AF-A0A2W4PZY5-F1
#
_entry.id   AF-A0A2W4PZY5-F1
#
_cell.length_a   1.000
_cell.length_b   1.000
_cell.length_c   1.000
_cell.angle_alpha   90.00
_cell.angle_beta   90.00
_cell.angle_gamma   90.00
#
_symmetry.space_group_name_H-M   'P 1'
#
loop_
_entity.id
_entity.type
_entity.pdbx_description
1 polymer ?
#
loop_
_entity_poly.entity_id
_entity_poly.type
_entity_poly.pdbx_seq_one_letter_code
_entity_poly.pdbx_strand_id
1 'polypeptide(L)'
;MRSRILPVAAGCALAAWMAGAAEPIVTDSRVITEERRVQLLEAKIASLQQQVERLEDRRAIERLQQLWSHYVSEGMAEEAAALFSDSPTASIEFAQMGVYRGRARIAQFLKAFFPVGDGVLRETPVMQPVIHVAADGRSARGRWRSLVMAGRHGEEGRWEEGPYENEYVKENGVWKIYRMHWFTTVNGSYARGWHREAYPIAGPLRELPPDEPPSIRYESFPKFFLPPFHYYHPVTGAPVAWESQMEDAP
;
A
#
# COMPACT_ATOMS: atom_id res chain seq x y z
N MET A 1 -81.84 12.43 21.36
CA MET A 1 -80.81 13.47 21.57
C MET A 1 -79.86 13.39 20.38
N ARG A 2 -79.70 14.50 19.64
CA ARG A 2 -79.00 14.56 18.34
C ARG A 2 -77.49 14.34 18.51
N SER A 3 -76.85 13.61 17.60
CA SER A 3 -75.52 13.94 17.09
C SER A 3 -75.22 13.18 15.79
N ARG A 4 -74.86 13.93 14.75
CA ARG A 4 -74.33 13.48 13.45
C ARG A 4 -72.82 13.70 13.49
N ILE A 5 -71.98 12.74 13.08
CA ILE A 5 -70.67 13.00 12.44
C ILE A 5 -70.38 11.91 11.38
N LEU A 6 -69.85 12.37 10.23
CA LEU A 6 -69.61 11.70 8.93
C LEU A 6 -68.56 10.56 8.94
N PRO A 7 -68.53 9.70 7.90
CA PRO A 7 -67.44 8.77 7.65
C PRO A 7 -66.27 9.44 6.90
N VAL A 8 -65.04 9.17 7.33
CA VAL A 8 -63.80 9.55 6.64
C VAL A 8 -63.46 8.45 5.62
N ALA A 9 -63.48 8.81 4.34
CA ALA A 9 -63.00 7.97 3.25
C ALA A 9 -61.47 7.97 3.23
N ALA A 10 -60.86 6.79 3.40
CA ALA A 10 -59.43 6.59 3.19
C ALA A 10 -59.17 6.40 1.68
N GLY A 11 -58.70 7.45 1.03
CA GLY A 11 -58.30 7.45 -0.37
C GLY A 11 -56.95 6.73 -0.56
N CYS A 12 -56.94 5.75 -1.46
CA CYS A 12 -55.72 5.14 -2.02
C CYS A 12 -54.96 6.18 -2.85
N ALA A 13 -53.76 6.56 -2.42
CA ALA A 13 -52.80 7.26 -3.26
C ALA A 13 -51.80 6.24 -3.84
N LEU A 14 -52.07 5.77 -5.06
CA LEU A 14 -51.09 5.08 -5.89
C LEU A 14 -50.11 6.13 -6.42
N ALA A 15 -48.91 6.19 -5.84
CA ALA A 15 -47.82 6.98 -6.37
C ALA A 15 -47.29 6.32 -7.65
N ALA A 16 -47.59 6.92 -8.81
CA ALA A 16 -47.05 6.52 -10.09
C ALA A 16 -45.55 6.85 -10.14
N TRP A 17 -44.70 5.82 -10.09
CA TRP A 17 -43.30 5.93 -10.44
C TRP A 17 -43.19 6.16 -11.96
N MET A 18 -42.87 7.39 -12.38
CA MET A 18 -42.41 7.63 -13.74
C MET A 18 -40.97 7.15 -13.87
N ALA A 19 -40.80 5.90 -14.31
CA ALA A 19 -39.53 5.42 -14.84
C ALA A 19 -39.17 6.27 -16.06
N GLY A 20 -38.22 7.20 -15.90
CA GLY A 20 -37.56 7.82 -17.03
C GLY A 20 -36.88 6.72 -17.83
N ALA A 21 -37.42 6.40 -19.01
CA ALA A 21 -36.78 5.47 -19.92
C ALA A 21 -35.39 6.01 -20.24
N ALA A 22 -34.35 5.26 -19.87
CA ALA A 22 -33.00 5.56 -20.33
C ALA A 22 -33.03 5.55 -21.86
N GLU A 23 -32.72 6.70 -22.47
CA GLU A 23 -32.69 6.80 -23.93
C GLU A 23 -31.77 5.71 -24.51
N PRO A 24 -32.16 5.09 -25.64
CA PRO A 24 -31.35 4.06 -26.26
C PRO A 24 -29.96 4.62 -26.56
N ILE A 25 -28.91 3.85 -26.20
CA ILE A 25 -27.53 4.19 -26.54
C ILE A 25 -27.39 4.01 -28.06
N VAL A 26 -27.72 5.07 -28.81
CA VAL A 26 -27.53 5.12 -30.26
C VAL A 26 -26.05 5.35 -30.51
N THR A 27 -25.34 4.31 -30.98
CA THR A 27 -23.92 4.39 -31.33
C THR A 27 -23.67 4.74 -32.79
N ASP A 28 -24.72 4.90 -33.61
CA ASP A 28 -24.58 5.32 -35.00
C ASP A 28 -24.31 6.83 -35.08
N SER A 29 -23.05 7.18 -35.35
CA SER A 29 -22.57 8.55 -35.55
C SER A 29 -23.35 9.40 -36.56
N ARG A 30 -24.21 8.80 -37.40
CA ARG A 30 -25.04 9.50 -38.40
C ARG A 30 -26.39 9.96 -37.85
N VAL A 31 -26.77 9.51 -36.66
CA VAL A 31 -28.10 9.75 -36.05
C VAL A 31 -27.98 10.59 -34.77
N ILE A 32 -26.75 10.87 -34.33
CA ILE A 32 -26.45 11.66 -33.13
C ILE A 32 -26.25 13.13 -33.54
N THR A 33 -26.86 14.09 -32.84
CA THR A 33 -26.62 15.52 -33.12
C THR A 33 -25.15 15.87 -32.90
N GLU A 34 -24.64 16.90 -33.58
CA GLU A 34 -23.25 17.34 -33.39
C GLU A 34 -22.97 17.72 -31.93
N GLU A 35 -23.93 18.34 -31.22
CA GLU A 35 -23.80 18.63 -29.79
C GLU A 35 -23.62 17.35 -28.95
N ARG A 36 -24.40 16.31 -29.23
CA ARG A 36 -24.31 15.04 -28.51
C ARG A 36 -23.02 14.29 -28.86
N ARG A 37 -22.54 14.42 -30.10
CA ARG A 37 -21.25 13.88 -30.53
C ARG A 37 -20.08 14.54 -29.79
N VAL A 38 -20.10 15.86 -29.65
CA VAL A 38 -19.10 16.62 -28.88
C VAL A 38 -19.10 16.17 -27.42
N GLN A 39 -20.27 16.08 -26.78
CA GLN A 39 -20.38 15.61 -25.39
C GLN A 39 -19.81 14.20 -25.18
N LEU A 40 -20.08 13.28 -26.11
CA LEU A 40 -19.54 11.91 -26.03
C LEU A 40 -18.02 11.88 -26.19
N LEU A 41 -17.48 12.72 -27.09
CA LEU A 41 -16.04 12.86 -27.28
C LEU A 41 -15.36 13.48 -26.07
N GLU A 42 -15.92 14.52 -25.47
CA GLU A 42 -15.44 15.13 -24.23
C GLU A 42 -15.41 14.13 -23.08
N ALA A 43 -16.49 13.36 -22.88
CA ALA A 43 -16.55 12.31 -21.86
C ALA A 43 -15.50 11.21 -22.11
N LYS A 44 -15.28 10.84 -23.38
CA LYS A 44 -14.26 9.86 -23.75
C LYS A 44 -12.84 10.38 -23.52
N ILE A 45 -12.57 11.65 -23.85
CA ILE A 45 -11.29 12.30 -23.59
C ILE A 45 -11.02 12.35 -22.09
N ALA A 46 -11.99 12.80 -21.28
CA ALA A 46 -11.85 12.84 -19.82
C ALA A 46 -11.58 11.43 -19.23
N SER A 47 -12.29 10.41 -19.72
CA SER A 47 -12.07 9.02 -19.31
C SER A 47 -10.67 8.51 -19.66
N LEU A 48 -10.19 8.82 -20.87
CA LEU A 48 -8.86 8.42 -21.32
C LEU A 48 -7.75 9.17 -20.57
N GLN A 49 -7.92 10.47 -20.31
CA GLN A 49 -7.00 11.26 -19.50
C GLN A 49 -6.86 10.64 -18.10
N GLN A 50 -7.98 10.32 -17.44
CA GLN A 50 -7.95 9.68 -16.13
C GLN A 50 -7.27 8.29 -16.16
N GLN A 51 -7.45 7.52 -17.24
CA GLN A 51 -6.76 6.24 -17.41
C GLN A 51 -5.25 6.41 -17.58
N VAL A 52 -4.81 7.39 -18.37
CA VAL A 52 -3.39 7.71 -18.56
C VAL A 52 -2.78 8.18 -17.25
N GLU A 53 -3.42 9.10 -16.54
CA GLU A 53 -2.96 9.59 -15.23
C GLU A 53 -2.76 8.44 -14.23
N ARG A 54 -3.70 7.49 -14.15
CA ARG A 54 -3.55 6.32 -13.26
C ARG A 54 -2.37 5.42 -13.65
N LEU A 55 -2.10 5.25 -14.95
CA LEU A 55 -0.95 4.47 -15.42
C LEU A 55 0.37 5.17 -15.10
N GLU A 56 0.41 6.50 -15.25
CA GLU A 56 1.55 7.32 -14.88
C GLU A 56 1.78 7.32 -13.37
N ASP A 57 0.71 7.40 -12.58
CA ASP A 57 0.75 7.32 -11.12
C ASP A 57 1.31 5.98 -10.65
N ARG A 58 0.85 4.87 -11.22
CA ARG A 58 1.41 3.53 -10.95
C ARG A 58 2.91 3.49 -11.22
N ARG A 59 3.36 4.03 -12.36
CA ARG A 59 4.79 4.09 -12.72
C ARG A 59 5.59 5.05 -11.83
N ALA A 60 4.97 6.13 -11.36
CA ALA A 60 5.60 7.07 -10.43
C ALA A 60 5.85 6.40 -9.08
N ILE A 61 4.86 5.69 -8.54
CA ILE A 61 5.01 4.89 -7.31
C ILE A 61 6.05 3.79 -7.48
N GLU A 62 6.07 3.13 -8.64
CA GLU A 62 7.05 2.09 -8.92
C GLU A 62 8.49 2.63 -8.90
N ARG A 63 8.72 3.76 -9.57
CA ARG A 63 10.02 4.47 -9.51
C ARG A 63 10.35 4.95 -8.09
N LEU A 64 9.37 5.50 -7.37
CA LEU A 64 9.54 5.97 -6.00
C LEU A 64 10.08 4.87 -5.08
N GLN A 65 9.51 3.65 -5.15
CA GLN A 65 9.97 2.55 -4.33
C GLN A 65 11.37 2.05 -4.72
N GLN A 66 11.69 2.05 -6.02
CA GLN A 66 13.04 1.69 -6.49
C GLN A 66 14.08 2.72 -6.03
N LEU A 67 13.77 4.01 -6.10
CA LEU A 67 14.64 5.07 -5.56
C LEU A 67 14.87 4.91 -4.06
N TRP A 68 13.80 4.60 -3.30
CA TRP A 68 13.92 4.32 -1.87
C TRP A 68 14.91 3.18 -1.60
N SER A 69 14.80 2.07 -2.34
CA SER A 69 15.69 0.90 -2.24
C SER A 69 17.15 1.24 -2.53
N HIS A 70 17.41 2.05 -3.57
CA HIS A 70 18.76 2.55 -3.83
C HIS A 70 19.31 3.37 -2.67
N TYR A 71 18.55 4.36 -2.17
CA TYR A 71 19.05 5.20 -1.08
C TYR A 71 19.34 4.43 0.20
N VAL A 72 18.50 3.47 0.59
CA VAL A 72 18.77 2.68 1.80
C VAL A 72 19.93 1.70 1.62
N SER A 73 20.17 1.20 0.41
CA SER A 73 21.31 0.31 0.14
C SER A 73 22.64 1.09 0.25
N GLU A 74 22.63 2.36 -0.16
CA GLU A 74 23.79 3.26 -0.06
C GLU A 74 23.88 3.99 1.30
N GLY A 75 22.99 3.67 2.26
CA GLY A 75 22.96 4.32 3.58
C GLY A 75 22.61 5.82 3.57
N MET A 76 21.97 6.29 2.50
CA MET A 76 21.49 7.67 2.30
C MET A 76 20.17 7.89 3.06
N ALA A 77 20.27 7.93 4.39
CA ALA A 77 19.11 7.95 5.30
C ALA A 77 18.23 9.19 5.13
N GLU A 78 18.82 10.36 4.88
CA GLU A 78 18.09 11.62 4.71
C GLU A 78 17.33 11.63 3.38
N GLU A 79 17.97 11.17 2.31
CA GLU A 79 17.39 11.04 0.98
C GLU A 79 16.23 10.03 0.97
N ALA A 80 16.42 8.88 1.63
CA ALA A 80 15.37 7.88 1.80
C ALA A 80 14.19 8.41 2.61
N ALA A 81 14.45 9.15 3.70
CA ALA A 81 13.40 9.76 4.52
C ALA A 81 12.65 10.88 3.78
N ALA A 82 13.32 11.63 2.90
CA ALA A 82 12.70 12.70 2.11
C ALA A 82 11.63 12.18 1.12
N LEU A 83 11.65 10.89 0.76
CA LEU A 83 10.63 10.25 -0.07
C LEU A 83 9.28 10.03 0.64
N PHE A 84 9.25 10.15 1.98
CA PHE A 84 8.01 10.02 2.75
C PHE A 84 7.16 11.27 2.65
N SER A 85 5.88 11.19 2.99
CA SER A 85 4.97 12.33 3.14
C SER A 85 5.49 13.35 4.16
N ASP A 86 5.14 14.63 3.99
CA ASP A 86 5.43 15.67 5.00
C ASP A 86 4.52 15.58 6.23
N SER A 87 3.50 14.71 6.20
CA SER A 87 2.61 14.46 7.31
C SER A 87 3.38 13.95 8.54
N PRO A 88 3.10 14.47 9.75
CA PRO A 88 3.74 13.98 10.97
C PRO A 88 3.32 12.54 11.32
N THR A 89 2.27 12.02 10.68
CA THR A 89 1.80 10.64 10.90
C THR A 89 2.36 9.65 9.89
N ALA A 90 3.08 10.11 8.86
CA ALA A 90 3.78 9.22 7.93
C ALA A 90 4.80 8.37 8.69
N SER A 91 4.93 7.09 8.38
CA SER A 91 5.66 6.17 9.24
C SER A 91 6.41 5.07 8.52
N ILE A 92 7.48 4.62 9.16
CA ILE A 92 8.21 3.40 8.83
C ILE A 92 8.08 2.39 9.97
N GLU A 93 7.90 1.13 9.61
CA GLU A 93 7.87 0.01 10.53
C GLU A 93 8.58 -1.18 9.91
N PHE A 94 9.64 -1.66 10.57
CA PHE A 94 10.35 -2.87 10.19
C PHE A 94 10.14 -3.94 11.23
N ALA A 95 9.76 -5.13 10.77
CA ALA A 95 9.84 -6.35 11.57
C ALA A 95 9.08 -6.24 12.91
N GLN A 96 9.79 -6.37 14.04
CA GLN A 96 9.25 -6.13 15.39
C GLN A 96 9.93 -4.93 16.06
N MET A 97 10.48 -4.00 15.28
CA MET A 97 11.22 -2.84 15.78
C MET A 97 10.32 -1.70 16.27
N GLY A 98 9.05 -1.72 15.88
CA GLY A 98 8.05 -0.69 16.19
C GLY A 98 7.94 0.40 15.13
N VAL A 99 7.09 1.37 15.40
CA VAL A 99 6.72 2.42 14.44
C VAL A 99 7.50 3.70 14.74
N TYR A 100 8.08 4.29 13.69
CA TYR A 100 8.77 5.58 13.74
C TYR A 100 8.03 6.58 12.83
N ARG A 101 7.63 7.74 13.38
CA ARG A 101 6.74 8.71 12.73
C ARG A 101 7.45 10.01 12.33
N GLY A 102 7.18 10.45 11.11
CA GLY A 102 7.70 11.68 10.53
C GLY A 102 9.12 11.55 9.99
N ARG A 103 9.42 12.31 8.93
CA ARG A 103 10.68 12.23 8.17
C ARG A 103 11.94 12.28 9.05
N ALA A 104 11.98 13.20 10.02
CA ALA A 104 13.14 13.34 10.91
C ALA A 104 13.38 12.07 11.76
N ARG A 105 12.32 11.45 12.27
CA ARG A 105 12.43 10.22 13.06
C ARG A 105 12.79 9.03 12.18
N ILE A 106 12.22 8.97 10.98
CA ILE A 106 12.54 7.97 9.96
C ILE A 106 14.04 8.05 9.61
N ALA A 107 14.58 9.25 9.34
CA ALA A 107 16.00 9.44 9.05
C ALA A 107 16.90 8.97 10.20
N GLN A 108 16.55 9.31 11.46
CA GLN A 108 17.26 8.82 12.64
C GLN A 108 17.25 7.29 12.73
N PHE A 109 16.08 6.67 12.50
CA PHE A 109 15.92 5.23 12.49
C PHE A 109 16.76 4.57 11.41
N LEU A 110 16.66 5.04 10.17
CA LEU A 110 17.42 4.51 9.03
C LEU A 110 18.93 4.62 9.28
N LYS A 111 19.41 5.76 9.79
CA LYS A 111 20.82 5.97 10.13
C LYS A 111 21.31 5.07 11.26
N ALA A 112 20.46 4.80 12.26
CA ALA A 112 20.79 3.91 13.37
C ALA A 112 20.75 2.43 12.96
N PHE A 113 19.83 2.06 12.07
CA PHE A 113 19.61 0.68 11.66
C PHE A 113 20.55 0.23 10.54
N PHE A 114 20.91 1.13 9.62
CA PHE A 114 21.80 0.84 8.50
C PHE A 114 23.19 1.44 8.74
N PRO A 115 24.12 0.66 9.36
CA PRO A 115 25.48 1.14 9.51
C PRO A 115 26.15 1.29 8.14
N VAL A 116 26.91 2.37 8.00
CA VAL A 116 27.75 2.64 6.82
C VAL A 116 29.22 2.62 7.22
N GLY A 117 30.09 2.24 6.28
CA GLY A 117 31.53 2.28 6.46
C GLY A 117 32.26 1.21 5.67
N ASP A 118 33.59 1.31 5.66
CA ASP A 118 34.44 0.40 4.89
C ASP A 118 34.15 -1.06 5.21
N GLY A 119 33.93 -1.84 4.16
CA GLY A 119 33.65 -3.27 4.23
C GLY A 119 32.21 -3.61 4.63
N VAL A 120 31.32 -2.66 4.91
CA VAL A 120 29.89 -2.93 5.16
C VAL A 120 29.14 -2.99 3.84
N LEU A 121 28.32 -4.03 3.66
CA LEU A 121 27.43 -4.17 2.51
C LEU A 121 26.01 -4.37 3.01
N ARG A 122 25.05 -3.67 2.38
CA ARG A 122 23.63 -3.97 2.51
C ARG A 122 22.90 -3.66 1.20
N GLU A 123 22.67 -4.68 0.39
CA GLU A 123 21.84 -4.56 -0.82
C GLU A 123 20.38 -4.85 -0.48
N THR A 124 19.46 -3.97 -0.86
CA THR A 124 18.02 -4.12 -0.54
C THR A 124 17.10 -4.03 -1.78
N PRO A 125 17.38 -4.76 -2.87
CA PRO A 125 16.60 -4.65 -4.10
C PRO A 125 15.12 -4.97 -3.86
N VAL A 126 14.23 -4.21 -4.52
CA VAL A 126 12.76 -4.42 -4.44
C VAL A 126 12.21 -4.99 -5.74
N MET A 127 11.37 -6.01 -5.61
CA MET A 127 10.82 -6.81 -6.71
C MET A 127 9.35 -7.17 -6.47
N GLN A 128 8.73 -7.81 -7.46
CA GLN A 128 7.34 -8.29 -7.43
C GLN A 128 6.29 -7.20 -7.08
N PRO A 129 6.26 -6.06 -7.80
CA PRO A 129 5.31 -4.99 -7.52
C PRO A 129 3.85 -5.41 -7.76
N VAL A 130 3.00 -5.18 -6.76
CA VAL A 130 1.54 -5.12 -6.93
C VAL A 130 1.07 -3.77 -6.41
N ILE A 131 0.70 -2.86 -7.32
CA ILE A 131 0.35 -1.47 -6.99
C ILE A 131 -1.09 -1.20 -7.42
N HIS A 132 -1.90 -0.69 -6.49
CA HIS A 132 -3.26 -0.23 -6.74
C HIS A 132 -3.38 1.26 -6.40
N VAL A 133 -3.59 2.09 -7.42
CA VAL A 133 -3.93 3.51 -7.27
C VAL A 133 -5.44 3.63 -7.03
N ALA A 134 -5.84 4.41 -6.03
CA ALA A 134 -7.25 4.65 -5.72
C ALA A 134 -7.96 5.36 -6.89
N ALA A 135 -9.28 5.19 -6.96
CA ALA A 135 -10.10 5.76 -8.04
C ALA A 135 -10.00 7.29 -8.14
N ASP A 136 -9.74 7.96 -7.02
CA ASP A 136 -9.57 9.41 -6.95
C ASP A 136 -8.15 9.91 -7.29
N GLY A 137 -7.20 9.00 -7.53
CA GLY A 137 -5.82 9.35 -7.90
C GLY A 137 -5.02 10.03 -6.78
N ARG A 138 -5.48 9.99 -5.51
CA ARG A 138 -4.83 10.70 -4.39
C ARG A 138 -4.11 9.78 -3.41
N SER A 139 -4.44 8.49 -3.42
CA SER A 139 -3.80 7.49 -2.58
C SER A 139 -3.52 6.21 -3.37
N ALA A 140 -2.60 5.40 -2.87
CA ALA A 140 -2.32 4.09 -3.43
C ALA A 140 -1.84 3.12 -2.36
N ARG A 141 -1.95 1.83 -2.65
CA ARG A 141 -1.34 0.76 -1.86
C ARG A 141 -0.41 -0.05 -2.75
N GLY A 142 0.69 -0.55 -2.17
CA GLY A 142 1.71 -1.27 -2.90
C GLY A 142 2.29 -2.41 -2.09
N ARG A 143 2.34 -3.59 -2.69
CA ARG A 143 3.08 -4.74 -2.18
C ARG A 143 4.37 -4.88 -2.96
N TRP A 144 5.45 -5.15 -2.22
CA TRP A 144 6.77 -5.40 -2.77
C TRP A 144 7.41 -6.57 -2.05
N ARG A 145 8.54 -7.04 -2.56
CA ARG A 145 9.38 -8.03 -1.90
C ARG A 145 10.83 -7.61 -1.99
N SER A 146 11.60 -7.87 -0.94
CA SER A 146 13.05 -7.68 -0.99
C SER A 146 13.78 -8.93 -0.50
N LEU A 147 14.87 -9.23 -1.21
CA LEU A 147 15.89 -10.17 -0.79
C LEU A 147 17.14 -9.35 -0.49
N VAL A 148 17.51 -9.28 0.78
CA VAL A 148 18.55 -8.42 1.30
C VAL A 148 19.83 -9.21 1.49
N MET A 149 20.92 -8.74 0.89
CA MET A 149 22.28 -9.23 1.15
C MET A 149 22.94 -8.26 2.12
N ALA A 150 23.26 -8.70 3.33
CA ALA A 150 23.91 -7.86 4.33
C ALA A 150 25.18 -8.51 4.90
N GLY A 151 26.16 -7.72 5.31
CA GLY A 151 27.35 -8.25 5.97
C GLY A 151 28.46 -7.23 6.13
N ARG A 152 29.55 -7.68 6.75
CA ARG A 152 30.79 -6.92 6.86
C ARG A 152 31.97 -7.79 6.43
N HIS A 153 32.92 -7.20 5.72
CA HIS A 153 34.15 -7.87 5.28
C HIS A 153 34.90 -8.45 6.49
N GLY A 154 35.20 -9.76 6.43
CA GLY A 154 35.85 -10.49 7.54
C GLY A 154 34.87 -11.00 8.62
N GLU A 155 33.58 -10.69 8.51
CA GLU A 155 32.52 -11.13 9.42
C GLU A 155 31.46 -11.99 8.70
N GLU A 156 30.44 -12.44 9.44
CA GLU A 156 29.36 -13.27 8.90
C GLU A 156 28.39 -12.46 8.03
N GLY A 157 28.17 -12.93 6.79
CA GLY A 157 27.13 -12.43 5.92
C GLY A 157 25.74 -12.98 6.29
N ARG A 158 24.69 -12.26 5.89
CA ARG A 158 23.30 -12.55 6.22
C ARG A 158 22.41 -12.40 5.01
N TRP A 159 21.39 -13.24 4.97
CA TRP A 159 20.24 -13.08 4.09
C TRP A 159 19.04 -12.65 4.92
N GLU A 160 18.39 -11.57 4.50
CA GLU A 160 17.07 -11.22 5.01
C GLU A 160 16.08 -11.21 3.84
N GLU A 161 14.83 -11.58 4.10
CA GLU A 161 13.78 -11.60 3.09
C GLU A 161 12.49 -11.11 3.71
N GLY A 162 11.69 -10.36 2.95
CA GLY A 162 10.34 -10.06 3.38
C GLY A 162 9.53 -9.24 2.38
N PRO A 163 8.20 -9.33 2.42
CA PRO A 163 7.34 -8.42 1.69
C PRO A 163 7.22 -7.07 2.41
N TYR A 164 6.98 -6.03 1.62
CA TYR A 164 6.48 -4.74 2.08
C TYR A 164 4.98 -4.67 1.82
N GLU A 165 4.24 -4.04 2.73
CA GLU A 165 2.86 -3.62 2.50
C GLU A 165 2.72 -2.12 2.80
N ASN A 166 2.71 -1.32 1.73
CA ASN A 166 2.90 0.12 1.80
C ASN A 166 1.65 0.89 1.41
N GLU A 167 1.51 2.09 1.98
CA GLU A 167 0.53 3.10 1.62
C GLU A 167 1.25 4.34 1.08
N TYR A 168 0.67 4.96 0.06
CA TYR A 168 1.22 6.13 -0.62
C TYR A 168 0.16 7.23 -0.71
N VAL A 169 0.63 8.47 -0.75
CA VAL A 169 -0.21 9.66 -0.90
C VAL A 169 0.36 10.58 -1.98
N LYS A 170 -0.51 11.21 -2.76
CA LYS A 170 -0.15 12.22 -3.74
C LYS A 170 -0.31 13.61 -3.13
N GLU A 171 0.80 14.30 -2.92
CA GLU A 171 0.83 15.65 -2.34
C GLU A 171 1.33 16.64 -3.38
N ASN A 172 0.53 17.65 -3.70
CA ASN A 172 0.86 18.67 -4.70
C ASN A 172 1.34 18.07 -6.04
N GLY A 173 0.69 16.98 -6.48
CA GLY A 173 1.02 16.28 -7.72
C GLY A 173 2.16 15.27 -7.63
N VAL A 174 2.85 15.16 -6.49
CA VAL A 174 3.99 14.26 -6.29
C VAL A 174 3.61 13.11 -5.36
N TRP A 175 3.88 11.88 -5.80
CA TRP A 175 3.71 10.69 -4.96
C TRP A 175 4.78 10.59 -3.89
N LYS A 176 4.36 10.24 -2.68
CA LYS A 176 5.21 10.06 -1.51
C LYS A 176 4.79 8.83 -0.73
N ILE A 177 5.72 8.25 0.02
CA ILE A 177 5.47 7.11 0.91
C ILE A 177 4.73 7.63 2.16
N TYR A 178 3.54 7.11 2.46
CA TYR A 178 2.80 7.48 3.65
C TYR A 178 3.05 6.51 4.80
N ARG A 179 2.89 5.20 4.55
CA ARG A 179 3.26 4.14 5.49
C ARG A 179 4.08 3.09 4.78
N MET A 180 5.19 2.71 5.38
CA MET A 180 6.01 1.60 4.89
C MET A 180 6.15 0.56 5.98
N HIS A 181 5.60 -0.64 5.73
CA HIS A 181 5.69 -1.75 6.67
C HIS A 181 6.41 -2.91 5.99
N TRP A 182 7.63 -3.19 6.42
CA TRP A 182 8.39 -4.36 5.97
C TRP A 182 8.26 -5.52 6.96
N PHE A 183 7.85 -6.67 6.45
CA PHE A 183 7.66 -7.88 7.23
C PHE A 183 8.81 -8.86 7.00
N THR A 184 9.76 -8.98 7.94
CA THR A 184 10.84 -9.96 7.84
C THR A 184 10.26 -11.39 7.88
N THR A 185 10.32 -12.06 6.74
CA THR A 185 9.96 -13.48 6.60
C THR A 185 11.16 -14.36 6.94
N VAL A 186 12.35 -14.03 6.46
CA VAL A 186 13.59 -14.77 6.76
C VAL A 186 14.65 -13.80 7.26
N ASN A 187 15.41 -14.22 8.26
CA ASN A 187 16.67 -13.61 8.69
C ASN A 187 17.61 -14.75 9.06
N GLY A 188 18.77 -14.89 8.43
CA GLY A 188 19.64 -16.03 8.69
C GLY A 188 21.03 -15.96 8.09
N SER A 189 21.86 -16.93 8.47
CA SER A 189 23.26 -17.01 8.05
C SER A 189 23.40 -17.23 6.55
N TYR A 190 24.26 -16.44 5.89
CA TYR A 190 24.72 -16.73 4.53
C TYR A 190 25.53 -18.02 4.49
N ALA A 191 26.53 -18.14 5.37
CA ALA A 191 27.54 -19.20 5.30
C ALA A 191 27.00 -20.57 5.71
N ARG A 192 26.19 -20.62 6.77
CA ARG A 192 25.54 -21.87 7.24
C ARG A 192 24.25 -22.17 6.50
N GLY A 193 23.67 -21.16 5.86
CA GLY A 193 22.40 -21.20 5.15
C GLY A 193 21.23 -20.89 6.08
N TRP A 194 20.38 -19.96 5.64
CA TRP A 194 19.19 -19.50 6.37
C TRP A 194 18.24 -20.62 6.81
N HIS A 195 18.22 -21.74 6.07
CA HIS A 195 17.39 -22.91 6.38
C HIS A 195 17.90 -23.75 7.57
N ARG A 196 19.18 -23.61 7.95
CA ARG A 196 19.81 -24.31 9.08
C ARG A 196 20.01 -23.40 10.27
N GLU A 197 20.33 -22.14 10.01
CA GLU A 197 20.53 -21.13 11.04
C GLU A 197 19.80 -19.84 10.69
N ALA A 198 18.61 -19.71 11.29
CA ALA A 198 17.83 -18.49 11.30
C ALA A 198 18.18 -17.67 12.54
N TYR A 199 18.23 -16.35 12.38
CA TYR A 199 18.37 -15.41 13.47
C TYR A 199 17.00 -14.89 13.91
N PRO A 200 16.87 -14.46 15.18
CA PRO A 200 15.65 -13.81 15.65
C PRO A 200 15.27 -12.60 14.79
N ILE A 201 13.97 -12.36 14.68
CA ILE A 201 13.43 -11.13 14.11
C ILE A 201 13.94 -9.92 14.90
N ALA A 202 14.28 -8.84 14.20
CA ALA A 202 14.79 -7.64 14.84
C ALA A 202 13.71 -7.01 15.74
N GLY A 203 14.09 -6.76 17.01
CA GLY A 203 13.29 -6.02 17.98
C GLY A 203 13.65 -4.53 18.03
N PRO A 204 13.01 -3.75 18.92
CA PRO A 204 13.23 -2.31 19.03
C PRO A 204 14.70 -1.93 19.25
N LEU A 205 15.14 -0.83 18.64
CA LEU A 205 16.47 -0.29 18.89
C LEU A 205 16.58 0.23 20.32
N ARG A 206 17.61 -0.20 21.04
CA ARG A 206 17.85 0.19 22.43
C ARG A 206 18.05 1.70 22.60
N GLU A 207 18.92 2.28 21.77
CA GLU A 207 19.30 3.70 21.85
C GLU A 207 18.31 4.62 21.12
N LEU A 208 17.39 4.04 20.33
CA LEU A 208 16.38 4.76 19.57
C LEU A 208 15.03 4.02 19.65
N PRO A 209 14.34 4.03 20.80
CA PRO A 209 13.08 3.31 20.96
C PRO A 209 12.03 3.85 19.97
N PRO A 210 11.12 2.99 19.47
CA PRO A 210 10.07 3.42 18.55
C PRO A 210 9.07 4.35 19.25
N ASP A 211 8.34 5.13 18.46
CA ASP A 211 7.29 6.01 18.99
C ASP A 211 6.06 5.20 19.43
N GLU A 212 5.80 4.08 18.74
CA GLU A 212 4.75 3.12 19.09
C GLU A 212 5.26 1.67 18.98
N PRO A 213 4.69 0.72 19.73
CA PRO A 213 5.01 -0.69 19.56
C PRO A 213 4.67 -1.20 18.15
N PRO A 214 5.17 -2.38 17.74
CA PRO A 214 4.79 -2.98 16.47
C PRO A 214 3.28 -3.08 16.32
N SER A 215 2.77 -2.69 15.14
CA SER A 215 1.35 -2.70 14.80
C SER A 215 0.81 -4.12 14.69
N ILE A 216 1.65 -5.07 14.30
CA ILE A 216 1.34 -6.50 14.23
C ILE A 216 2.43 -7.29 14.94
N ARG A 217 2.04 -8.22 15.81
CA ARG A 217 2.97 -9.15 16.46
C ARG A 217 3.03 -10.46 15.69
N TYR A 218 4.23 -10.87 15.31
CA TYR A 218 4.48 -12.13 14.62
C TYR A 218 5.92 -12.60 14.81
N GLU A 219 6.19 -13.85 14.44
CA GLU A 219 7.53 -14.44 14.41
C GLU A 219 7.95 -14.69 12.94
N SER A 220 9.24 -14.52 12.64
CA SER A 220 9.82 -14.87 11.33
C SER A 220 10.11 -16.37 11.22
N PHE A 221 10.51 -16.82 10.03
CA PHE A 221 11.03 -18.17 9.81
C PHE A 221 11.99 -18.58 10.93
N PRO A 222 11.83 -19.78 11.52
CA PRO A 222 11.06 -20.93 11.03
C PRO A 222 9.54 -20.90 11.29
N LYS A 223 9.01 -19.87 11.95
CA LYS A 223 7.57 -19.70 12.10
C LYS A 223 6.95 -19.21 10.80
N PHE A 224 5.71 -19.62 10.56
CA PHE A 224 4.94 -19.14 9.41
C PHE A 224 4.13 -17.92 9.82
N PHE A 225 4.24 -16.87 9.02
CA PHE A 225 3.36 -15.71 9.08
C PHE A 225 3.11 -15.22 7.66
N LEU A 226 1.84 -14.94 7.35
CA LEU A 226 1.45 -14.35 6.08
C LEU A 226 1.04 -12.89 6.33
N PRO A 227 1.85 -11.91 5.88
CA PRO A 227 1.48 -10.50 5.95
C PRO A 227 0.23 -10.23 5.12
N PRO A 228 -0.69 -9.38 5.61
CA PRO A 228 -1.97 -9.13 4.95
C PRO A 228 -1.77 -8.62 3.52
N PHE A 229 -2.74 -8.94 2.66
CA PHE A 229 -2.81 -8.44 1.30
C PHE A 229 -3.82 -7.30 1.22
N HIS A 230 -3.43 -6.17 0.63
CA HIS A 230 -4.36 -5.06 0.40
C HIS A 230 -5.38 -5.31 -0.73
N TYR A 231 -5.29 -6.45 -1.41
CA TYR A 231 -6.07 -6.79 -2.61
C TYR A 231 -6.70 -8.18 -2.51
N TYR A 232 -7.75 -8.36 -3.31
CA TYR A 232 -8.47 -9.61 -3.47
C TYR A 232 -7.85 -10.46 -4.58
N HIS A 233 -8.15 -11.76 -4.57
CA HIS A 233 -7.78 -12.63 -5.67
C HIS A 233 -8.52 -12.19 -6.96
N PRO A 234 -7.81 -11.82 -8.04
CA PRO A 234 -8.45 -11.17 -9.20
C PRO A 234 -9.41 -12.06 -9.99
N VAL A 235 -9.28 -13.38 -9.89
CA VAL A 235 -10.20 -14.35 -10.56
C VAL A 235 -11.42 -14.71 -9.71
N THR A 236 -11.29 -14.86 -8.39
CA THR A 236 -12.38 -15.34 -7.52
C THR A 236 -13.08 -14.21 -6.78
N GLY A 237 -12.44 -13.04 -6.67
CA GLY A 237 -12.90 -11.93 -5.84
C GLY A 237 -12.79 -12.18 -4.33
N ALA A 238 -12.23 -13.33 -3.90
CA ALA A 238 -12.12 -13.67 -2.49
C ALA A 238 -10.93 -12.95 -1.81
N PRO A 239 -11.02 -12.67 -0.50
CA PRO A 239 -9.88 -12.22 0.28
C PRO A 239 -8.71 -13.22 0.17
N VAL A 240 -7.48 -12.72 0.17
CA VAL A 240 -6.29 -13.57 0.20
C VAL A 240 -5.80 -13.65 1.65
N ALA A 241 -6.02 -14.81 2.28
CA ALA A 241 -5.57 -15.12 3.63
C ALA A 241 -5.21 -16.61 3.72
N TRP A 242 -4.37 -16.96 4.70
CA TRP A 242 -4.15 -18.36 5.02
C TRP A 242 -5.36 -18.92 5.78
N GLU A 243 -5.70 -20.20 5.60
CA GLU A 243 -6.92 -20.80 6.18
C GLU A 243 -7.05 -20.56 7.69
N SER A 244 -5.95 -20.72 8.45
CA SER A 244 -5.97 -20.45 9.90
C SER A 244 -6.12 -18.98 10.26
N GLN A 245 -5.84 -18.04 9.35
CA GLN A 245 -6.11 -16.61 9.53
C GLN A 245 -7.56 -16.26 9.16
N MET A 246 -8.27 -17.11 8.41
CA MET A 246 -9.69 -16.92 8.12
C MET A 246 -10.60 -17.42 9.25
N GLU A 247 -10.16 -18.42 10.03
CA GLU A 247 -10.89 -18.88 11.22
C GLU A 247 -10.92 -17.83 12.34
N ASP A 248 -9.89 -16.97 12.40
CA ASP A 248 -9.76 -15.87 13.37
C ASP A 248 -10.28 -14.52 12.82
N ALA A 249 -10.77 -14.47 11.58
CA ALA A 249 -11.36 -13.26 11.00
C ALA A 249 -12.82 -13.08 11.47
N PRO A 250 -13.21 -11.91 12.01
CA PRO A 250 -14.55 -11.68 12.54
C PRO A 250 -15.66 -11.71 11.48
#